data_AF-A0A7S4KQM0-F1
#
_entry.id   AF-A0A7S4KQM0-F1
#
_cell.length_a   1.000
_cell.length_b   1.000
_cell.length_c   1.000
_cell.angle_alpha   90.00
_cell.angle_beta   90.00
_cell.angle_gamma   90.00
#
_symmetry.space_group_name_H-M   'P 1'
#
loop_
_entity.id
_entity.type
_entity.pdbx_description
1 polymer ?
#
loop_
_entity_poly.entity_id
_entity_poly.type
_entity_poly.pdbx_seq_one_letter_code
_entity_poly.pdbx_strand_id
1 'polypeptide(L)'
;LGLYVIDEANIESHGMGFFPSKTLADRKEWEAAHLDRIRRMYERDKNFASIIIWSLGNEAGNGRSFHHGYAWLKRKDTTRPVQYENARMEPLWDTERIETIDFNTDVYAPMYPSPAKIQLYAERHKSDPDARPLIMCEYSHAMGNSCGGLSDYWQLIRKHEILQGGFIWDWVDQGLLLP
;
A
#
# COMPACT_ATOMS: atom_id res chain seq x y z
N LEU A 1 -7.69 21.04 -11.84
CA LEU A 1 -8.32 19.83 -11.27
C LEU A 1 -7.88 19.69 -9.82
N GLY A 2 -8.63 18.97 -9.00
CA GLY A 2 -8.24 18.61 -7.62
C GLY A 2 -8.35 17.11 -7.46
N LEU A 3 -7.20 16.42 -7.46
CA LEU A 3 -7.10 14.98 -7.24
C LEU A 3 -6.10 14.73 -6.12
N TYR A 4 -6.48 13.86 -5.19
CA TYR A 4 -5.55 13.34 -4.19
C TYR A 4 -4.63 12.31 -4.84
N VAL A 5 -3.36 12.34 -4.46
CA VAL A 5 -2.31 11.51 -5.03
C VAL A 5 -1.61 10.74 -3.90
N ILE A 6 -1.44 9.45 -4.12
CA ILE A 6 -0.43 8.62 -3.44
C ILE A 6 0.75 8.55 -4.40
N ASP A 7 1.88 9.13 -4.01
CA ASP A 7 3.10 9.09 -4.83
C ASP A 7 4.00 7.96 -4.33
N GLU A 8 4.46 7.11 -5.25
CA GLU A 8 5.08 5.83 -4.93
C GLU A 8 6.53 5.75 -5.42
N ALA A 9 7.42 5.28 -4.56
CA ALA A 9 8.80 5.07 -4.94
C ALA A 9 8.87 3.94 -5.95
N ASN A 10 9.67 4.12 -7.01
CA ASN A 10 9.89 3.10 -8.04
C ASN A 10 10.69 1.92 -7.48
N ILE A 11 10.07 1.05 -6.69
CA ILE A 11 10.65 -0.13 -6.06
C ILE A 11 9.64 -1.26 -6.17
N GLU A 12 9.93 -2.24 -7.01
CA GLU A 12 9.23 -3.51 -7.03
C GLU A 12 10.24 -4.63 -7.29
N SER A 13 10.10 -5.73 -6.54
CA SER A 13 10.97 -6.90 -6.70
C SER A 13 10.18 -8.20 -6.55
N HIS A 14 8.95 -8.22 -7.06
CA HIS A 14 8.01 -9.34 -6.93
C HIS A 14 8.68 -10.67 -7.30
N GLY A 15 9.40 -10.69 -8.44
CA GLY A 15 10.08 -11.88 -8.95
C GLY A 15 11.15 -12.48 -8.01
N MET A 16 11.63 -11.75 -7.01
CA MET A 16 12.59 -12.24 -6.01
C MET A 16 11.92 -13.00 -4.87
N GLY A 17 10.63 -12.79 -4.65
CA GLY A 17 9.85 -13.37 -3.56
C GLY A 17 10.00 -12.65 -2.22
N PHE A 18 9.09 -12.94 -1.30
CA PHE A 18 8.88 -12.17 -0.07
C PHE A 18 9.41 -12.82 1.20
N PHE A 19 9.83 -14.08 1.12
CA PHE A 19 10.40 -14.79 2.27
C PHE A 19 11.71 -14.12 2.73
N PRO A 20 12.00 -14.05 4.04
CA PRO A 20 13.24 -13.45 4.57
C PRO A 20 14.52 -14.04 3.97
N SER A 21 14.48 -15.32 3.56
CA SER A 21 15.60 -16.01 2.90
C SER A 21 15.83 -15.59 1.44
N LYS A 22 14.91 -14.83 0.82
CA LYS A 22 14.95 -14.48 -0.61
C LYS A 22 14.83 -12.98 -0.89
N THR A 23 13.95 -12.28 -0.16
CA THR A 23 13.63 -10.87 -0.44
C THR A 23 14.88 -9.98 -0.47
N LEU A 24 14.89 -9.01 -1.38
CA LEU A 24 15.93 -7.98 -1.43
C LEU A 24 15.75 -6.92 -0.33
N ALA A 25 14.53 -6.82 0.24
CA ALA A 25 14.19 -5.83 1.26
C ALA A 25 15.03 -5.98 2.54
N ASP A 26 15.47 -7.19 2.88
CA ASP A 26 16.30 -7.46 4.07
C ASP A 26 17.80 -7.73 3.76
N ARG A 27 18.27 -7.34 2.58
CA ARG A 27 19.67 -7.49 2.16
C ARG A 27 20.43 -6.19 2.31
N LYS A 28 21.52 -6.22 3.06
CA LYS A 28 22.34 -5.04 3.38
C LYS A 28 22.88 -4.36 2.11
N GLU A 29 23.29 -5.15 1.14
CA GLU A 29 23.80 -4.69 -0.15
C GLU A 29 22.76 -3.94 -1.00
N TRP A 30 21.47 -4.12 -0.72
CA TRP A 30 20.37 -3.45 -1.44
C TRP A 30 19.80 -2.24 -0.70
N GLU A 31 20.16 -2.01 0.57
CA GLU A 31 19.62 -0.91 1.39
C GLU A 31 19.83 0.46 0.74
N ALA A 32 21.03 0.71 0.19
CA ALA A 32 21.36 1.99 -0.44
C ALA A 32 20.51 2.26 -1.69
N ALA A 33 20.21 1.21 -2.47
CA ALA A 33 19.40 1.33 -3.68
C ALA A 33 17.93 1.63 -3.36
N HIS A 34 17.36 1.00 -2.33
CA HIS A 34 16.01 1.30 -1.86
C HIS A 34 15.91 2.75 -1.36
N LEU A 35 16.85 3.15 -0.51
CA LEU A 35 16.83 4.48 0.07
C LEU A 35 17.05 5.59 -0.98
N ASP A 36 17.87 5.36 -2.01
CA ASP A 36 18.03 6.31 -3.13
C ASP A 36 16.69 6.57 -3.84
N ARG A 37 15.96 5.52 -4.17
CA ARG A 37 14.67 5.62 -4.89
C ARG A 37 13.61 6.35 -4.06
N ILE A 38 13.52 6.04 -2.77
CA ILE A 38 12.61 6.75 -1.83
C ILE A 38 12.99 8.23 -1.71
N ARG A 39 14.29 8.53 -1.54
CA ARG A 39 14.79 9.91 -1.41
C ARG A 39 14.49 10.73 -2.65
N ARG A 40 14.73 10.16 -3.83
CA ARG A 40 14.56 10.87 -5.10
C ARG A 40 13.10 11.19 -5.40
N MET A 41 12.16 10.31 -5.06
CA MET A 41 10.72 10.62 -5.10
C MET A 41 10.41 11.81 -4.18
N TYR A 42 10.72 11.67 -2.88
CA TYR A 42 10.41 12.72 -1.91
C TYR A 42 11.02 14.07 -2.26
N GLU A 43 12.32 14.11 -2.57
CA GLU A 43 12.99 15.39 -2.82
C GLU A 43 12.46 16.10 -4.07
N ARG A 44 12.03 15.34 -5.08
CA ARG A 44 11.40 15.87 -6.29
C ARG A 44 10.03 16.46 -5.99
N ASP A 45 9.21 15.80 -5.17
CA ASP A 45 7.76 16.07 -5.13
C ASP A 45 7.20 16.64 -3.81
N LYS A 46 8.02 16.78 -2.76
CA LYS A 46 7.61 17.20 -1.40
C LYS A 46 6.69 18.44 -1.30
N ASN A 47 6.71 19.33 -2.28
CA ASN A 47 5.95 20.57 -2.29
C ASN A 47 4.59 20.49 -3.00
N PHE A 48 4.24 19.36 -3.62
CA PHE A 48 2.92 19.22 -4.25
C PHE A 48 1.83 18.97 -3.20
N ALA A 49 0.86 19.89 -3.12
CA ALA A 49 -0.26 19.79 -2.19
C ALA A 49 -1.26 18.67 -2.54
N SER A 50 -1.26 18.20 -3.80
CA SER A 50 -2.10 17.06 -4.23
C SER A 50 -1.61 15.73 -3.64
N ILE A 51 -0.31 15.61 -3.36
CA ILE A 51 0.25 14.40 -2.75
C ILE A 51 -0.14 14.42 -1.29
N ILE A 52 -0.87 13.40 -0.85
CA ILE A 52 -1.35 13.28 0.51
C ILE A 52 -0.75 12.08 1.25
N ILE A 53 -0.19 11.09 0.54
CA ILE A 53 0.46 9.91 1.11
C ILE A 53 1.72 9.59 0.30
N TRP A 54 2.79 9.18 0.98
CA TRP A 54 3.96 8.57 0.35
C TRP A 54 3.85 7.05 0.39
N SER A 55 4.01 6.36 -0.74
CA SER A 55 4.14 4.90 -0.77
C SER A 55 5.61 4.48 -0.91
N LEU A 56 6.05 3.52 -0.11
CA LEU A 56 7.45 3.07 -0.12
C LEU A 56 7.82 2.25 -1.36
N GLY A 57 6.84 1.75 -2.10
CA GLY A 57 6.99 0.85 -3.25
C GLY A 57 5.87 -0.17 -3.29
N ASN A 58 5.99 -1.14 -4.19
CA ASN A 58 5.02 -2.21 -4.40
C ASN A 58 5.70 -3.58 -4.41
N GLU A 59 5.00 -4.61 -3.95
CA GLU A 59 5.37 -6.03 -4.03
C GLU A 59 6.88 -6.32 -3.98
N ALA A 60 7.58 -5.83 -2.94
CA ALA A 60 9.04 -5.96 -2.79
C ALA A 60 9.46 -6.72 -1.53
N GLY A 61 8.48 -7.24 -0.76
CA GLY A 61 8.69 -7.86 0.55
C GLY A 61 8.99 -6.84 1.64
N ASN A 62 9.24 -7.29 2.88
CA ASN A 62 9.54 -6.40 3.99
C ASN A 62 10.93 -6.66 4.59
N GLY A 63 11.50 -5.65 5.23
CA GLY A 63 12.78 -5.78 5.91
C GLY A 63 13.45 -4.45 6.17
N ARG A 64 14.72 -4.52 6.59
CA ARG A 64 15.50 -3.35 7.03
C ARG A 64 15.49 -2.18 6.03
N SER A 65 15.46 -2.45 4.72
CA SER A 65 15.47 -1.39 3.70
C SER A 65 14.22 -0.53 3.79
N PHE A 66 13.05 -1.14 3.98
CA PHE A 66 11.78 -0.43 4.15
C PHE A 66 11.62 0.17 5.54
N HIS A 67 12.15 -0.48 6.59
CA HIS A 67 12.23 0.11 7.93
C HIS A 67 13.04 1.41 7.93
N HIS A 68 14.21 1.40 7.29
CA HIS A 68 15.07 2.58 7.16
C HIS A 68 14.43 3.65 6.27
N GLY A 69 13.79 3.24 5.16
CA GLY A 69 13.06 4.13 4.26
C GLY A 69 11.90 4.87 4.96
N TYR A 70 11.06 4.12 5.67
CA TYR A 70 9.98 4.66 6.49
C TYR A 70 10.50 5.64 7.54
N ALA A 71 11.46 5.21 8.35
CA ALA A 71 12.02 6.06 9.40
C ALA A 71 12.66 7.34 8.84
N TRP A 72 13.27 7.26 7.64
CA TRP A 72 13.80 8.44 6.96
C TRP A 72 12.68 9.39 6.50
N LEU A 73 11.62 8.90 5.86
CA LEU A 73 10.49 9.72 5.43
C LEU A 73 9.80 10.39 6.62
N LYS A 74 9.52 9.66 7.71
CA LYS A 74 8.89 10.24 8.92
C LYS A 74 9.74 11.34 9.57
N ARG A 75 11.06 11.32 9.41
CA ARG A 75 11.96 12.41 9.86
C ARG A 75 11.98 13.60 8.91
N LYS A 76 11.65 13.40 7.64
CA LYS A 76 11.69 14.43 6.60
C LYS A 76 10.36 15.13 6.40
N ASP A 77 9.27 14.39 6.55
CA ASP A 77 7.93 14.89 6.34
C ASP A 77 7.03 14.42 7.49
N THR A 78 6.62 15.39 8.31
CA THR A 78 5.62 15.18 9.36
C THR A 78 4.22 15.59 8.91
N THR A 79 4.05 16.01 7.66
CA THR A 79 2.78 16.53 7.14
C THR A 79 1.95 15.48 6.39
N ARG A 80 2.55 14.34 6.03
CA ARG A 80 1.90 13.26 5.28
C ARG A 80 2.13 11.88 5.93
N PRO A 81 1.13 10.99 5.93
CA PRO A 81 1.35 9.57 6.23
C PRO A 81 2.21 8.88 5.17
N VAL A 82 2.80 7.76 5.56
CA VAL A 82 3.55 6.84 4.72
C VAL A 82 2.82 5.50 4.70
N GLN A 83 2.59 4.93 3.53
CA GLN A 83 2.01 3.60 3.38
C GLN A 83 2.98 2.61 2.73
N TYR A 84 2.78 1.32 3.03
CA TYR A 84 3.41 0.23 2.29
C TYR A 84 2.62 -1.07 2.49
N GLU A 85 2.14 -1.67 1.41
CA GLU A 85 1.30 -2.88 1.49
C GLU A 85 2.08 -4.08 2.07
N ASN A 86 3.30 -4.33 1.59
CA ASN A 86 4.09 -5.44 2.10
C ASN A 86 4.65 -5.18 3.50
N ALA A 87 4.26 -4.11 4.23
CA ALA A 87 4.57 -3.98 5.64
C ALA A 87 3.95 -5.10 6.51
N ARG A 88 3.14 -6.00 5.92
CA ARG A 88 2.76 -7.27 6.54
C ARG A 88 3.99 -8.11 6.93
N MET A 89 3.86 -8.88 8.00
CA MET A 89 4.90 -9.83 8.44
C MET A 89 4.78 -11.18 7.70
N GLU A 90 3.58 -11.51 7.22
CA GLU A 90 3.30 -12.71 6.48
C GLU A 90 3.85 -12.60 5.04
N PRO A 91 4.62 -13.59 4.55
CA PRO A 91 5.24 -13.50 3.23
C PRO A 91 4.22 -13.60 2.09
N LEU A 92 3.07 -14.24 2.31
CA LEU A 92 2.05 -14.45 1.29
C LEU A 92 0.84 -13.54 1.53
N TRP A 93 0.18 -13.17 0.45
CA TRP A 93 -1.10 -12.45 0.46
C TRP A 93 -2.21 -13.38 0.94
N ASP A 94 -3.20 -12.81 1.62
CA ASP A 94 -4.41 -13.51 2.04
C ASP A 94 -5.62 -12.58 1.88
N THR A 95 -6.62 -12.99 1.11
CA THR A 95 -7.79 -12.13 0.85
C THR A 95 -8.80 -12.14 1.99
N GLU A 96 -8.69 -13.06 2.95
CA GLU A 96 -9.68 -13.29 4.00
C GLU A 96 -9.18 -12.96 5.41
N ARG A 97 -7.88 -13.13 5.67
CA ARG A 97 -7.28 -12.92 7.00
C ARG A 97 -6.65 -11.53 7.10
N ILE A 98 -6.79 -10.92 8.28
CA ILE A 98 -6.05 -9.70 8.63
C ILE A 98 -4.60 -10.11 8.93
N GLU A 99 -3.66 -9.53 8.19
CA GLU A 99 -2.22 -9.71 8.38
C GLU A 99 -1.72 -9.01 9.64
N THR A 100 -0.57 -9.46 10.15
CA THR A 100 0.17 -8.74 11.18
C THR A 100 0.95 -7.63 10.50
N ILE A 101 0.62 -6.37 10.79
CA ILE A 101 1.25 -5.22 10.12
C ILE A 101 2.38 -4.68 11.00
N ASP A 102 3.57 -4.62 10.41
CA ASP A 102 4.77 -4.08 11.04
C ASP A 102 4.66 -2.54 11.20
N PHE A 103 5.62 -1.92 11.90
CA PHE A 103 5.56 -0.49 12.26
C PHE A 103 5.79 0.47 11.08
N ASN A 104 6.30 -0.02 9.95
CA ASN A 104 6.74 0.80 8.81
C ASN A 104 5.63 1.19 7.82
N THR A 105 4.43 1.43 8.33
CA THR A 105 3.29 1.99 7.60
C THR A 105 2.31 2.67 8.56
N ASP A 106 1.78 3.84 8.19
CA ASP A 106 0.73 4.56 8.92
C ASP A 106 -0.68 4.11 8.50
N VAL A 107 -0.80 3.42 7.37
CA VAL A 107 -2.07 2.95 6.78
C VAL A 107 -2.01 1.42 6.66
N TYR A 108 -3.10 0.73 6.97
CA TYR A 108 -3.25 -0.66 6.57
C TYR A 108 -3.77 -0.69 5.13
N ALA A 109 -2.92 -1.06 4.19
CA ALA A 109 -3.20 -0.92 2.76
C ALA A 109 -3.23 -2.26 2.03
N PRO A 110 -4.15 -3.19 2.31
CA PRO A 110 -4.17 -4.51 1.68
C PRO A 110 -4.53 -4.44 0.20
N MET A 111 -3.94 -5.34 -0.59
CA MET A 111 -4.37 -5.63 -1.96
C MET A 111 -5.46 -6.70 -1.96
N TYR A 112 -6.53 -6.46 -2.74
CA TYR A 112 -7.62 -7.39 -3.01
C TYR A 112 -8.26 -8.08 -1.78
N PRO A 113 -8.49 -7.40 -0.63
CA PRO A 113 -9.18 -8.03 0.49
C PRO A 113 -10.63 -8.31 0.12
N SER A 114 -11.22 -9.39 0.61
CA SER A 114 -12.66 -9.63 0.46
C SER A 114 -13.48 -8.61 1.26
N PRO A 115 -14.78 -8.41 0.92
CA PRO A 115 -15.70 -7.64 1.78
C PRO A 115 -15.74 -8.16 3.22
N ALA A 116 -15.63 -9.49 3.41
CA ALA A 116 -15.59 -10.10 4.73
C ALA A 116 -14.33 -9.70 5.51
N LYS A 117 -13.16 -9.64 4.86
CA LYS A 117 -11.91 -9.20 5.50
C LYS A 117 -11.97 -7.74 5.95
N ILE A 118 -12.46 -6.82 5.11
CA ILE A 118 -12.55 -5.40 5.51
C ILE A 118 -13.59 -5.19 6.61
N GLN A 119 -14.69 -5.96 6.61
CA GLN A 119 -15.67 -5.94 7.70
C GLN A 119 -15.04 -6.46 9.00
N LEU A 120 -14.30 -7.57 8.93
CA LEU A 120 -13.61 -8.14 10.08
C LEU A 120 -12.61 -7.14 10.68
N TYR A 121 -11.86 -6.42 9.84
CA TYR A 121 -10.94 -5.37 10.27
C TYR A 121 -11.68 -4.26 11.01
N ALA A 122 -12.78 -3.76 10.43
CA ALA A 122 -13.58 -2.70 11.03
C ALA A 122 -14.18 -3.09 12.39
N GLU A 123 -14.69 -4.32 12.53
CA GLU A 123 -15.27 -4.77 13.80
C GLU A 123 -14.20 -5.04 14.86
N ARG A 124 -13.03 -5.58 14.47
CA ARG A 124 -11.91 -5.82 15.40
C ARG A 124 -11.36 -4.53 16.00
N HIS A 125 -11.34 -3.44 15.23
CA HIS A 125 -10.74 -2.16 15.63
C HIS A 125 -11.75 -1.07 15.97
N LYS A 126 -13.04 -1.40 16.12
CA LYS A 126 -14.13 -0.44 16.34
C LYS A 126 -13.92 0.51 17.52
N SER A 127 -13.19 0.08 18.55
CA SER A 127 -12.94 0.85 19.77
C SER A 127 -11.45 1.13 20.00
N ASP A 128 -10.62 0.93 18.98
CA ASP A 128 -9.17 1.10 19.04
C ASP A 128 -8.79 2.45 18.42
N PRO A 129 -8.50 3.49 19.22
CA PRO A 129 -8.18 4.82 18.72
C PRO A 129 -6.83 4.88 18.01
N ASP A 130 -5.96 3.89 18.22
CA ASP A 130 -4.62 3.80 17.62
C ASP A 130 -4.62 2.92 16.36
N ALA A 131 -5.78 2.38 15.97
CA ALA A 131 -5.91 1.58 14.76
C ALA A 131 -5.67 2.42 13.50
N ARG A 132 -4.95 1.82 12.55
CA ARG A 132 -4.65 2.46 11.26
C ARG A 132 -5.92 2.47 10.40
N PRO A 133 -6.18 3.52 9.61
CA PRO A 133 -7.23 3.45 8.61
C PRO A 133 -6.91 2.37 7.58
N LEU A 134 -7.95 1.73 7.05
CA LEU A 134 -7.84 0.78 5.94
C LEU A 134 -8.15 1.51 4.62
N ILE A 135 -7.17 1.54 3.73
CA ILE A 135 -7.32 2.03 2.35
C ILE A 135 -6.80 0.93 1.43
N MET A 136 -7.66 0.30 0.63
CA MET A 136 -7.22 -0.76 -0.27
C MET A 136 -6.34 -0.14 -1.37
N CYS A 137 -5.04 -0.41 -1.36
CA CYS A 137 -4.14 0.14 -2.39
C CYS A 137 -4.49 -0.41 -3.78
N GLU A 138 -5.05 -1.62 -3.84
CA GLU A 138 -5.65 -2.21 -5.03
C GLU A 138 -6.90 -2.99 -4.66
N TYR A 139 -7.99 -2.80 -5.40
CA TYR A 139 -9.18 -3.65 -5.32
C TYR A 139 -9.96 -3.63 -6.65
N SER A 140 -10.97 -4.49 -6.77
CA SER A 140 -11.87 -4.56 -7.94
C SER A 140 -11.11 -4.62 -9.28
N HIS A 141 -10.30 -5.67 -9.47
CA HIS A 141 -9.52 -5.88 -10.69
C HIS A 141 -10.39 -5.79 -11.96
N ALA A 142 -10.13 -4.81 -12.82
CA ALA A 142 -11.00 -4.34 -13.90
C ALA A 142 -10.74 -5.01 -15.26
N MET A 143 -9.97 -6.09 -15.27
CA MET A 143 -9.63 -6.82 -16.49
C MET A 143 -10.87 -7.37 -17.20
N GLY A 144 -11.13 -6.88 -18.41
CA GLY A 144 -12.21 -7.35 -19.28
C GLY A 144 -13.60 -7.02 -18.74
N ASN A 145 -14.52 -7.98 -18.79
CA ASN A 145 -15.86 -7.83 -18.20
C ASN A 145 -15.82 -8.23 -16.72
N SER A 146 -15.52 -7.26 -15.85
CA SER A 146 -15.24 -7.47 -14.42
C SER A 146 -15.98 -6.45 -13.53
N CYS A 147 -15.42 -6.09 -12.37
CA CYS A 147 -15.90 -5.08 -11.42
C CYS A 147 -17.28 -5.34 -10.79
N GLY A 148 -17.71 -6.61 -10.73
CA GLY A 148 -18.84 -7.01 -9.90
C GLY A 148 -18.61 -6.77 -8.41
N GLY A 149 -19.68 -6.60 -7.62
CA GLY A 149 -19.60 -6.51 -6.15
C GLY A 149 -19.10 -5.18 -5.58
N LEU A 150 -18.88 -4.15 -6.41
CA LEU A 150 -18.48 -2.81 -5.93
C LEU A 150 -19.44 -2.23 -4.90
N SER A 151 -20.75 -2.52 -5.01
CA SER A 151 -21.76 -2.09 -4.04
C SER A 151 -21.46 -2.58 -2.63
N ASP A 152 -20.94 -3.79 -2.50
CA ASP A 152 -20.80 -4.48 -1.22
C ASP A 152 -19.63 -3.89 -0.45
N TYR A 153 -18.52 -3.59 -1.14
CA TYR A 153 -17.42 -2.80 -0.60
C TYR A 153 -17.90 -1.43 -0.11
N TRP A 154 -18.59 -0.67 -0.97
CA TRP A 154 -18.97 0.71 -0.65
C TRP A 154 -20.04 0.83 0.43
N GLN A 155 -20.89 -0.19 0.59
CA GLN A 155 -21.81 -0.28 1.74
C GLN A 155 -21.03 -0.40 3.05
N LEU A 156 -19.98 -1.22 3.10
CA LEU A 156 -19.13 -1.37 4.28
C LEU A 156 -18.29 -0.11 4.54
N ILE A 157 -17.66 0.45 3.50
CA ILE A 157 -16.85 1.68 3.58
C ILE A 157 -17.68 2.83 4.16
N ARG A 158 -18.92 3.01 3.70
CA ARG A 158 -19.79 4.08 4.21
C ARG A 158 -20.34 3.81 5.62
N LYS A 159 -20.30 2.56 6.08
CA LYS A 159 -20.82 2.15 7.39
C LYS A 159 -19.76 2.26 8.50
N HIS A 160 -18.48 2.10 8.18
CA HIS A 160 -17.40 2.02 9.17
C HIS A 160 -16.33 3.10 8.89
N GLU A 161 -16.16 4.06 9.80
CA GLU A 161 -15.25 5.22 9.62
C GLU A 161 -13.77 4.85 9.38
N ILE A 162 -13.32 3.72 9.92
CA ILE A 162 -11.96 3.22 9.74
C ILE A 162 -11.69 2.72 8.31
N LEU A 163 -12.74 2.42 7.53
CA LEU A 163 -12.64 2.01 6.14
C LEU A 163 -12.74 3.25 5.24
N GLN A 164 -11.65 3.60 4.56
CA GLN A 164 -11.53 4.88 3.84
C GLN A 164 -11.48 4.75 2.32
N GLY A 165 -11.93 3.60 1.78
CA GLY A 165 -12.03 3.36 0.34
C GLY A 165 -10.83 2.60 -0.22
N GLY A 166 -10.45 2.91 -1.46
CA GLY A 166 -9.34 2.27 -2.16
C GLY A 166 -9.24 2.67 -3.62
N PHE A 167 -8.28 2.06 -4.33
CA PHE A 167 -7.98 2.34 -5.74
C PHE A 167 -8.31 1.13 -6.63
N ILE A 168 -9.15 1.34 -7.64
CA ILE A 168 -9.50 0.30 -8.61
C ILE A 168 -8.27 -0.01 -9.46
N TRP A 169 -7.95 -1.29 -9.62
CA TRP A 169 -6.89 -1.74 -10.52
C TRP A 169 -7.47 -2.16 -11.87
N ASP A 170 -7.26 -1.48 -12.99
CA ASP A 170 -6.48 -0.26 -13.20
C ASP A 170 -7.23 0.74 -14.11
N TRP A 171 -6.52 1.78 -14.55
CA TRP A 171 -7.12 2.89 -15.30
C TRP A 171 -7.23 2.63 -16.81
N VAL A 172 -6.24 1.96 -17.41
CA VAL A 172 -6.13 1.83 -18.86
C VAL A 172 -5.42 0.53 -19.24
N ASP A 173 -6.01 -0.22 -20.18
CA ASP A 173 -5.41 -1.44 -20.71
C ASP A 173 -4.04 -1.16 -21.37
N GLN A 174 -3.03 -1.94 -20.98
CA GLN A 174 -1.67 -1.86 -21.55
C GLN A 174 -1.55 -2.62 -22.88
N GLY A 175 -2.49 -2.40 -23.80
CA GLY A 175 -2.54 -3.06 -25.11
C GLY A 175 -1.83 -2.27 -26.21
N LEU A 176 -0.89 -2.89 -26.92
CA LEU A 176 -0.32 -2.32 -28.13
C LEU A 176 -1.29 -2.51 -29.31
N LEU A 177 -1.53 -1.44 -30.07
CA LEU A 177 -2.21 -1.58 -31.35
C LEU A 177 -1.29 -2.35 -32.31
N LEU A 178 -1.73 -3.53 -32.72
CA LEU A 178 -1.04 -4.27 -33.78
C LEU A 178 -1.45 -3.70 -35.15
N PRO A 179 -0.50 -3.63 -36.11
CA PRO A 179 -0.77 -3.14 -37.46
C PRO A 179 -1.73 -4.04 -38.25
#